data_AF-A0A196SFN1-F1
#
_entry.id   AF-A0A196SFN1-F1
#
_cell.length_a   1.000
_cell.length_b   1.000
_cell.length_c   1.000
_cell.angle_alpha   90.00
_cell.angle_beta   90.00
_cell.angle_gamma   90.00
#
_symmetry.space_group_name_H-M   'P 1'
#
loop_
_entity.id
_entity.type
_entity.pdbx_description
1 polymer ?
#
loop_
_entity_poly.entity_id
_entity_poly.type
_entity_poly.pdbx_seq_one_letter_code
_entity_poly.pdbx_strand_id
1 'polypeptide(L)'
;MSAIAKYSAIFVEGATTSVKAGSKLCYASLIFTLASALGMIISQLIENNFSSCGFDELRKYVESCLLSFLKSEGDWAGFRIFLRLFDALASLLLVAVGNCLENVFRGSVMARVLNGTLRLSALMVVFEICFASGLDLQERDFYKKWAYQKYMPQMVATYFMIDHSADMIWTLDNVLYTYFLLILGFLSSDHEKFSSGYTTTCYVGFVGGFLYFLNQLLNYNRNRFFGFIAMMGTLVMQICQLVIIGWTGKALGSMESDLVGKRGKKGKKHRKGKKDGRV
;
A
#
# COMPACT_ATOMS: atom_id res chain seq x y z
N MET A 1 -18.87 -20.69 14.77
CA MET A 1 -17.85 -20.03 13.92
C MET A 1 -18.31 -20.10 12.47
N SER A 2 -18.52 -18.96 11.81
CA SER A 2 -18.90 -18.87 10.40
C SER A 2 -17.85 -19.55 9.50
N ALA A 3 -18.28 -20.17 8.38
CA ALA A 3 -17.37 -20.77 7.41
C ALA A 3 -16.28 -19.78 6.93
N ILE A 4 -16.64 -18.50 6.81
CA ILE A 4 -15.73 -17.41 6.45
C ILE A 4 -14.64 -17.23 7.52
N ALA A 5 -14.99 -17.31 8.81
CA ALA A 5 -14.02 -17.22 9.89
C ALA A 5 -13.02 -18.40 9.84
N LYS A 6 -13.49 -19.60 9.50
CA LYS A 6 -12.64 -20.79 9.36
C LYS A 6 -11.70 -20.70 8.15
N TYR A 7 -12.18 -20.21 7.00
CA TYR A 7 -11.34 -19.96 5.82
C TYR A 7 -10.35 -18.81 6.04
N SER A 8 -10.75 -17.75 6.74
CA SER A 8 -9.85 -16.64 7.12
C SER A 8 -8.77 -17.10 8.09
N ALA A 9 -9.09 -17.96 9.06
CA ALA A 9 -8.13 -18.51 9.99
C ALA A 9 -7.12 -19.43 9.29
N ILE A 10 -7.56 -20.29 8.36
CA ILE A 10 -6.68 -21.16 7.56
C ILE A 10 -5.81 -20.33 6.61
N PHE A 11 -6.33 -19.25 6.03
CA PHE A 11 -5.56 -18.33 5.19
C PHE A 11 -4.50 -17.60 6.02
N VAL A 12 -4.85 -17.12 7.21
CA VAL A 12 -3.91 -16.48 8.14
C VAL A 12 -2.87 -17.50 8.62
N GLU A 13 -3.24 -18.65 9.18
CA GLU A 13 -2.32 -19.69 9.67
C GLU A 13 -1.44 -20.35 8.57
N GLY A 14 -1.99 -20.53 7.36
CA GLY A 14 -1.25 -21.10 6.23
C GLY A 14 -0.31 -20.10 5.53
N ALA A 15 -0.67 -18.81 5.51
CA ALA A 15 0.17 -17.74 4.98
C ALA A 15 1.26 -17.29 5.96
N THR A 16 0.97 -17.34 7.26
CA THR A 16 1.89 -16.91 8.34
C THR A 16 3.11 -17.81 8.48
N THR A 17 3.01 -19.11 8.15
CA THR A 17 4.06 -20.11 8.43
C THR A 17 4.86 -20.55 7.21
N SER A 18 4.40 -20.23 6.00
CA SER A 18 5.00 -20.70 4.75
C SER A 18 5.58 -19.56 3.93
N VAL A 19 6.90 -19.60 3.75
CA VAL A 19 7.65 -18.66 2.91
C VAL A 19 7.18 -18.68 1.44
N LYS A 20 6.67 -19.82 0.96
CA LYS A 20 6.02 -19.95 -0.36
C LYS A 20 4.76 -19.10 -0.47
N ALA A 21 3.89 -19.22 0.53
CA ALA A 21 2.63 -18.50 0.58
C ALA A 21 2.91 -17.01 0.71
N GLY A 22 3.82 -16.62 1.61
CA GLY A 22 4.28 -15.23 1.74
C GLY A 22 4.79 -14.64 0.43
N SER A 23 5.62 -15.38 -0.32
CA SER A 23 6.11 -14.93 -1.64
C SER A 23 4.96 -14.64 -2.63
N LYS A 24 3.99 -15.56 -2.75
CA LYS A 24 2.83 -15.38 -3.64
C LYS A 24 1.95 -14.21 -3.22
N LEU A 25 1.78 -14.01 -1.91
CA LEU A 25 0.99 -12.91 -1.36
C LEU A 25 1.64 -11.55 -1.61
N CYS A 26 2.97 -11.44 -1.54
CA CYS A 26 3.69 -10.23 -1.95
C CYS A 26 3.41 -9.89 -3.43
N TYR A 27 3.50 -10.87 -4.32
CA TYR A 27 3.24 -10.61 -5.75
C TYR A 27 1.78 -10.27 -6.03
N ALA A 28 0.83 -10.94 -5.36
CA ALA A 28 -0.58 -10.61 -5.48
C ALA A 28 -0.86 -9.19 -4.95
N SER A 29 -0.31 -8.82 -3.80
CA SER A 29 -0.39 -7.44 -3.27
C SER A 29 0.18 -6.43 -4.26
N LEU A 30 1.38 -6.69 -4.81
CA LEU A 30 1.99 -5.80 -5.81
C LEU A 30 1.10 -5.61 -7.04
N ILE A 31 0.52 -6.69 -7.57
CA ILE A 31 -0.38 -6.63 -8.73
C ILE A 31 -1.62 -5.79 -8.39
N PHE A 32 -2.22 -6.00 -7.23
CA PHE A 32 -3.40 -5.23 -6.82
C PHE A 32 -3.09 -3.75 -6.59
N THR A 33 -1.98 -3.41 -5.94
CA THR A 33 -1.55 -2.02 -5.77
C THR A 33 -1.28 -1.36 -7.12
N LEU A 34 -0.59 -2.05 -8.04
CA LEU A 34 -0.35 -1.53 -9.39
C LEU A 34 -1.64 -1.37 -10.20
N ALA A 35 -2.57 -2.32 -10.10
CA ALA A 35 -3.86 -2.24 -10.77
C ALA A 35 -4.70 -1.05 -10.26
N SER A 36 -4.70 -0.83 -8.94
CA SER A 36 -5.34 0.34 -8.33
C SER A 36 -4.69 1.65 -8.79
N ALA A 37 -3.37 1.77 -8.62
CA ALA A 37 -2.64 3.00 -8.96
C ALA A 37 -2.75 3.37 -10.45
N LEU A 38 -2.53 2.39 -11.35
CA LEU A 38 -2.67 2.62 -12.79
C LEU A 38 -4.12 2.94 -13.17
N GLY A 39 -5.08 2.25 -12.58
CA GLY A 39 -6.50 2.52 -12.80
C GLY A 39 -6.88 3.94 -12.38
N MET A 40 -6.41 4.39 -11.21
CA MET A 40 -6.68 5.74 -10.70
C MET A 40 -6.03 6.82 -11.57
N ILE A 41 -4.79 6.61 -12.04
CA ILE A 41 -4.12 7.53 -12.97
C ILE A 41 -4.89 7.62 -14.30
N ILE A 42 -5.34 6.49 -14.84
CA ILE A 42 -6.14 6.47 -16.07
C ILE A 42 -7.48 7.18 -15.85
N SER A 43 -8.16 6.93 -14.73
CA SER A 43 -9.41 7.62 -14.37
C SER A 43 -9.20 9.13 -14.35
N GLN A 44 -8.16 9.61 -13.66
CA GLN A 44 -7.84 11.03 -13.57
C GLN A 44 -7.47 11.65 -14.92
N LEU A 45 -6.71 10.94 -15.77
CA LEU A 45 -6.38 11.43 -17.11
C LEU A 45 -7.63 11.56 -18.00
N ILE A 46 -8.58 10.62 -17.87
CA ILE A 46 -9.84 10.68 -18.60
C ILE A 46 -10.69 11.83 -18.04
N GLU A 47 -10.88 11.91 -16.73
CA GLU A 47 -11.66 12.96 -16.05
C GLU A 47 -11.14 14.37 -16.37
N ASN A 48 -9.82 14.58 -16.33
CA ASN A 48 -9.19 15.88 -16.65
C ASN A 48 -9.41 16.33 -18.11
N ASN A 49 -9.62 15.39 -19.04
CA ASN A 49 -9.97 15.75 -20.42
C ASN A 49 -11.44 16.17 -20.57
N PHE A 50 -12.29 15.88 -19.58
CA PHE A 50 -13.72 16.22 -19.58
C PHE A 50 -14.07 17.37 -18.63
N SER A 51 -13.23 17.70 -17.63
CA SER A 51 -13.42 18.84 -16.73
C SER A 51 -12.53 20.03 -17.11
N SER A 52 -13.10 21.03 -17.79
CA SER A 52 -12.41 22.28 -18.15
C SER A 52 -12.31 23.30 -16.99
N CYS A 53 -12.67 22.90 -15.77
CA CYS A 53 -12.71 23.77 -14.60
C CYS A 53 -11.34 24.06 -14.00
N GLY A 54 -10.98 25.33 -13.91
CA GLY A 54 -9.88 25.77 -13.06
C GLY A 54 -10.27 25.80 -11.58
N PHE A 55 -9.30 25.60 -10.69
CA PHE A 55 -9.50 25.72 -9.24
C PHE A 55 -10.05 27.11 -8.83
N ASP A 56 -9.66 28.17 -9.54
CA ASP A 56 -10.18 29.53 -9.31
C ASP A 56 -11.67 29.68 -9.66
N GLU A 57 -12.20 28.89 -10.59
CA GLU A 57 -13.61 28.91 -10.99
C GLU A 57 -14.48 28.13 -9.99
N LEU A 58 -13.94 27.01 -9.47
CA LEU A 58 -14.50 26.28 -8.33
C LEU A 58 -14.58 27.17 -7.09
N ARG A 59 -13.52 27.92 -6.78
CA ARG A 59 -13.47 28.86 -5.65
C ARG A 59 -14.48 30.01 -5.77
N LYS A 60 -14.76 30.44 -7.00
CA LYS A 60 -15.75 31.49 -7.29
C LYS A 60 -17.18 30.94 -7.42
N TYR A 61 -17.37 29.64 -7.20
CA TYR A 61 -18.66 28.95 -7.29
C TYR A 61 -19.37 29.18 -8.63
N VAL A 62 -18.62 29.15 -9.74
CA VAL A 62 -19.20 29.27 -11.09
C VAL A 62 -20.11 28.07 -11.35
N GLU A 63 -21.39 28.32 -11.61
CA GLU A 63 -22.43 27.29 -11.64
C GLU A 63 -22.18 26.18 -12.68
N SER A 64 -21.80 26.54 -13.91
CA SER A 64 -21.45 25.58 -14.97
C SER A 64 -20.27 24.68 -14.56
N CYS A 65 -19.34 25.25 -13.79
CA CYS A 65 -18.16 24.56 -13.32
C CYS A 65 -18.48 23.59 -12.18
N LEU A 66 -19.28 24.02 -11.20
CA LEU A 66 -19.78 23.17 -10.11
C LEU A 66 -20.59 21.99 -10.65
N LEU A 67 -21.43 22.23 -11.66
CA LEU A 67 -22.23 21.18 -12.30
C LEU A 67 -21.34 20.16 -13.02
N SER A 68 -20.32 20.63 -13.74
CA SER A 68 -19.37 19.74 -14.44
C SER A 68 -18.57 18.89 -13.45
N PHE A 69 -18.13 19.48 -12.34
CA PHE A 69 -17.43 18.78 -11.27
C PHE A 69 -18.31 17.68 -10.66
N LEU A 70 -19.51 18.02 -10.17
CA LEU A 70 -20.43 17.07 -9.54
C LEU A 70 -20.87 15.94 -10.49
N LYS A 71 -21.03 16.26 -11.78
CA LYS A 71 -21.37 15.27 -12.80
C LYS A 71 -20.22 14.29 -13.02
N SER A 72 -19.00 14.79 -13.17
CA SER A 72 -17.80 13.95 -13.30
C SER A 72 -17.65 13.05 -12.08
N GLU A 73 -17.73 13.64 -10.89
CA GLU A 73 -17.60 12.91 -9.64
C GLU A 73 -18.67 11.81 -9.51
N GLY A 74 -19.94 12.14 -9.80
CA GLY A 74 -21.05 11.18 -9.69
C GLY A 74 -21.06 10.07 -10.74
N ASP A 75 -20.51 10.29 -11.94
CA ASP A 75 -20.47 9.27 -13.00
C ASP A 75 -19.29 8.30 -12.82
N TRP A 76 -18.16 8.79 -12.29
CA TRP A 76 -16.95 7.98 -12.09
C TRP A 76 -16.81 7.37 -10.69
N ALA A 77 -17.61 7.80 -9.71
CA ALA A 77 -17.61 7.28 -8.33
C ALA A 77 -17.58 5.74 -8.26
N GLY A 78 -18.43 5.04 -9.04
CA GLY A 78 -18.48 3.57 -9.02
C GLY A 78 -17.16 2.92 -9.48
N PHE A 79 -16.49 3.50 -10.47
CA PHE A 79 -15.22 3.02 -10.97
C PHE A 79 -14.09 3.28 -9.98
N ARG A 80 -14.04 4.48 -9.36
CA ARG A 80 -13.06 4.82 -8.32
C ARG A 80 -13.18 3.91 -7.10
N ILE A 81 -14.40 3.63 -6.64
CA ILE A 81 -14.64 2.69 -5.53
C ILE A 81 -14.14 1.29 -5.87
N PHE A 82 -14.39 0.82 -7.10
CA PHE A 82 -13.90 -0.48 -7.56
C PHE A 82 -12.37 -0.54 -7.58
N LEU A 83 -11.69 0.52 -8.03
CA LEU A 83 -10.24 0.61 -8.04
C LEU A 83 -9.65 0.68 -6.63
N ARG A 84 -10.26 1.45 -5.72
CA ARG A 84 -9.86 1.53 -4.31
C ARG A 84 -10.00 0.18 -3.59
N LEU A 85 -10.95 -0.68 -3.99
CA LEU A 85 -11.07 -2.04 -3.45
C LEU A 85 -9.79 -2.86 -3.62
N PHE A 86 -9.09 -2.72 -4.76
CA PHE A 86 -7.84 -3.43 -4.98
C PHE A 86 -6.75 -3.01 -3.99
N ASP A 87 -6.71 -1.74 -3.60
CA ASP A 87 -5.71 -1.26 -2.64
C ASP A 87 -5.98 -1.75 -1.21
N ALA A 88 -7.27 -1.87 -0.84
CA ALA A 88 -7.68 -2.48 0.41
C ALA A 88 -7.29 -3.97 0.45
N LEU A 89 -7.54 -4.69 -0.65
CA LEU A 89 -7.15 -6.09 -0.79
C LEU A 89 -5.62 -6.24 -0.73
N ALA A 90 -4.87 -5.38 -1.40
CA ALA A 90 -3.41 -5.39 -1.36
C ALA A 90 -2.90 -5.23 0.09
N SER A 91 -3.43 -4.24 0.82
CA SER A 91 -3.07 -3.97 2.21
C SER A 91 -3.40 -5.13 3.15
N LEU A 92 -4.54 -5.80 2.97
CA LEU A 92 -4.90 -6.99 3.74
C LEU A 92 -3.95 -8.18 3.46
N LEU A 93 -3.48 -8.34 2.22
CA LEU A 93 -2.49 -9.37 1.90
C LEU A 93 -1.14 -9.08 2.56
N LEU A 94 -0.75 -7.80 2.67
CA LEU A 94 0.49 -7.40 3.34
C LEU A 94 0.48 -7.76 4.83
N VAL A 95 -0.67 -7.79 5.50
CA VAL A 95 -0.76 -8.28 6.89
C VAL A 95 -0.24 -9.71 7.02
N ALA A 96 -0.62 -10.57 6.07
CA ALA A 96 -0.16 -11.96 6.05
C ALA A 96 1.34 -12.05 5.74
N VAL A 97 1.86 -11.16 4.89
CA VAL A 97 3.30 -11.02 4.61
C VAL A 97 4.06 -10.58 5.88
N GLY A 98 3.54 -9.62 6.64
CA GLY A 98 4.13 -9.16 7.91
C GLY A 98 4.33 -10.28 8.91
N ASN A 99 3.35 -11.18 9.03
CA ASN A 99 3.48 -12.37 9.87
C ASN A 99 4.57 -13.35 9.37
N CYS A 100 4.70 -13.50 8.05
CA CYS A 100 5.75 -14.33 7.46
C CYS A 100 7.14 -13.71 7.73
N LEU A 101 7.27 -12.39 7.59
CA LEU A 101 8.49 -11.65 7.91
C LEU A 101 8.87 -11.78 9.38
N GLU A 102 7.89 -11.69 10.30
CA GLU A 102 8.14 -11.90 11.73
C GLU A 102 8.81 -13.26 11.99
N ASN A 103 8.31 -14.31 11.36
CA ASN A 103 8.87 -15.65 11.45
C ASN A 103 10.27 -15.77 10.81
N VAL A 104 10.49 -15.12 9.67
CA VAL A 104 11.81 -15.08 9.01
C VAL A 104 12.84 -14.43 9.94
N PHE A 105 12.48 -13.35 10.62
CA PHE A 105 13.32 -12.66 11.59
C PHE A 105 13.26 -13.27 13.01
N ARG A 106 12.80 -14.53 13.13
CA ARG A 106 12.80 -15.33 14.37
C ARG A 106 12.07 -14.68 15.55
N GLY A 107 11.04 -13.87 15.30
CA GLY A 107 10.22 -13.28 16.35
C GLY A 107 10.97 -12.31 17.28
N SER A 108 12.05 -11.69 16.79
CA SER A 108 12.74 -10.63 17.54
C SER A 108 11.76 -9.51 17.95
N VAL A 109 12.10 -8.73 18.98
CA VAL A 109 11.26 -7.59 19.40
C VAL A 109 11.01 -6.65 18.23
N MET A 110 12.06 -6.33 17.46
CA MET A 110 11.96 -5.49 16.25
C MET A 110 11.07 -6.13 15.18
N ALA A 111 11.11 -7.45 14.99
CA ALA A 111 10.26 -8.15 14.04
C ALA A 111 8.77 -8.11 14.42
N ARG A 112 8.47 -8.19 15.73
CA ARG A 112 7.11 -8.00 16.25
C ARG A 112 6.61 -6.57 16.06
N VAL A 113 7.47 -5.57 16.30
CA VAL A 113 7.14 -4.16 16.04
C VAL A 113 6.90 -3.94 14.56
N LEU A 114 7.74 -4.48 13.66
CA LEU A 114 7.55 -4.44 12.21
C LEU A 114 6.17 -4.94 11.80
N ASN A 115 5.77 -6.12 12.29
CA ASN A 115 4.47 -6.71 11.99
C ASN A 115 3.31 -5.88 12.56
N GLY A 116 3.46 -5.36 13.80
CA GLY A 116 2.50 -4.45 14.40
C GLY A 116 2.28 -3.18 13.58
N THR A 117 3.37 -2.55 13.12
CA THR A 117 3.32 -1.36 12.27
C THR A 117 2.63 -1.65 10.94
N LEU A 118 2.94 -2.77 10.28
CA LEU A 118 2.32 -3.13 9.02
C LEU A 118 0.81 -3.42 9.17
N ARG A 119 0.41 -4.07 10.27
CA ARG A 119 -1.00 -4.30 10.61
C ARG A 119 -1.77 -3.00 10.83
N LEU A 120 -1.17 -2.08 11.58
CA LEU A 120 -1.79 -0.78 11.83
C LEU A 120 -1.91 0.01 10.52
N SER A 121 -0.88 0.00 9.69
CA SER A 121 -0.89 0.66 8.38
C SER A 121 -1.97 0.09 7.46
N ALA A 122 -2.11 -1.24 7.40
CA ALA A 122 -3.16 -1.87 6.62
C ALA A 122 -4.57 -1.51 7.11
N LEU A 123 -4.76 -1.40 8.43
CA LEU A 123 -6.02 -0.93 9.02
C LEU A 123 -6.33 0.51 8.63
N MET A 124 -5.33 1.40 8.64
CA MET A 124 -5.45 2.79 8.21
C MET A 124 -5.85 2.89 6.74
N VAL A 125 -5.20 2.14 5.85
CA VAL A 125 -5.55 2.13 4.42
C VAL A 125 -6.97 1.63 4.18
N VAL A 126 -7.40 0.57 4.87
CA VAL A 126 -8.79 0.09 4.75
C VAL A 126 -9.78 1.14 5.24
N PHE A 127 -9.49 1.81 6.36
CA PHE A 127 -10.33 2.89 6.88
C PHE A 127 -10.44 4.05 5.89
N GLU A 128 -9.32 4.48 5.33
CA GLU A 128 -9.25 5.54 4.33
C GLU A 128 -10.05 5.19 3.08
N ILE A 129 -9.91 3.97 2.56
CA ILE A 129 -10.66 3.50 1.40
C ILE A 129 -12.15 3.48 1.67
N CYS A 130 -12.58 3.02 2.85
CA CYS A 130 -13.98 3.06 3.26
C CYS A 130 -14.50 4.51 3.35
N PHE A 131 -13.71 5.41 3.91
CA PHE A 131 -14.05 6.81 4.05
C PHE A 131 -14.20 7.50 2.69
N ALA A 132 -13.16 7.42 1.85
CA ALA A 132 -13.15 8.02 0.52
C ALA A 132 -14.24 7.43 -0.38
N SER A 133 -14.45 6.11 -0.34
CA SER A 133 -15.55 5.47 -1.07
C SER A 133 -16.92 5.91 -0.57
N GLY A 134 -17.07 6.14 0.74
CA GLY A 134 -18.29 6.68 1.33
C GLY A 134 -18.59 8.10 0.83
N LEU A 135 -17.56 8.94 0.70
CA LEU A 135 -17.70 10.29 0.16
C LEU A 135 -18.12 10.28 -1.32
N ASP A 136 -17.43 9.49 -2.17
CA ASP A 136 -17.80 9.34 -3.58
C ASP A 136 -19.26 8.86 -3.75
N LEU A 137 -19.71 7.92 -2.89
CA LEU A 137 -21.10 7.44 -2.91
C LEU A 137 -22.09 8.52 -2.50
N GLN A 138 -21.78 9.28 -1.45
CA GLN A 138 -22.63 10.38 -1.01
C GLN A 138 -22.74 11.41 -2.12
N GLU A 139 -21.63 11.87 -2.69
CA GLU A 139 -21.61 12.87 -3.76
C GLU A 139 -22.41 12.41 -4.99
N ARG A 140 -22.23 11.17 -5.43
CA ARG A 140 -23.05 10.56 -6.49
C ARG A 140 -24.53 10.63 -6.17
N ASP A 141 -24.92 10.19 -4.98
CA ASP A 141 -26.32 10.11 -4.60
C ASP A 141 -26.94 11.51 -4.45
N PHE A 142 -26.17 12.49 -3.99
CA PHE A 142 -26.58 13.90 -3.98
C PHE A 142 -26.82 14.43 -5.40
N TYR A 143 -25.87 14.23 -6.33
CA TYR A 143 -26.03 14.66 -7.71
C TYR A 143 -27.19 13.95 -8.43
N LYS A 144 -27.35 12.63 -8.23
CA LYS A 144 -28.33 11.82 -8.98
C LYS A 144 -29.72 11.79 -8.37
N LYS A 145 -29.87 12.02 -7.06
CA LYS A 145 -31.14 11.76 -6.35
C LYS A 145 -31.69 12.95 -5.57
N TRP A 146 -30.89 14.00 -5.29
CA TRP A 146 -31.34 15.13 -4.47
C TRP A 146 -31.63 16.37 -5.33
N ALA A 147 -32.43 17.30 -4.80
CA ALA A 147 -32.61 18.62 -5.41
C ALA A 147 -31.38 19.51 -5.15
N TYR A 148 -30.26 19.16 -5.80
CA TYR A 148 -28.93 19.68 -5.48
C TYR A 148 -28.67 21.11 -6.00
N GLN A 149 -29.47 21.63 -6.95
CA GLN A 149 -29.12 22.85 -7.69
C GLN A 149 -28.91 24.07 -6.79
N LYS A 150 -29.69 24.20 -5.71
CA LYS A 150 -29.58 25.32 -4.75
C LYS A 150 -28.46 25.14 -3.72
N TYR A 151 -27.87 23.95 -3.64
CA TYR A 151 -26.89 23.57 -2.62
C TYR A 151 -25.50 23.24 -3.19
N MET A 152 -25.30 23.39 -4.51
CA MET A 152 -24.02 23.07 -5.17
C MET A 152 -22.80 23.74 -4.53
N PRO A 153 -22.83 25.05 -4.17
CA PRO A 153 -21.70 25.71 -3.51
C PRO A 153 -21.39 25.10 -2.14
N GLN A 154 -22.41 24.87 -1.31
CA GLN A 154 -22.24 24.29 0.03
C GLN A 154 -21.73 22.85 -0.04
N MET A 155 -22.20 22.09 -1.02
CA MET A 155 -21.76 20.72 -1.28
C MET A 155 -20.28 20.66 -1.64
N VAL A 156 -19.85 21.44 -2.63
CA VAL A 156 -18.45 21.47 -3.07
C VAL A 156 -17.53 22.00 -1.95
N ALA A 157 -17.96 23.02 -1.21
CA ALA A 157 -17.21 23.49 -0.05
C ALA A 157 -17.08 22.40 1.05
N THR A 158 -18.16 21.68 1.33
CA THR A 158 -18.16 20.59 2.32
C THR A 158 -17.28 19.43 1.86
N TYR A 159 -17.34 19.06 0.58
CA TYR A 159 -16.44 18.08 -0.02
C TYR A 159 -14.98 18.44 0.22
N PHE A 160 -14.55 19.66 -0.15
CA PHE A 160 -13.17 20.11 0.06
C PHE A 160 -12.77 20.16 1.54
N MET A 161 -13.68 20.55 2.44
CA MET A 161 -13.39 20.54 3.88
C MET A 161 -13.18 19.12 4.42
N ILE A 162 -13.99 18.17 3.96
CA ILE A 162 -13.89 16.77 4.39
C ILE A 162 -12.65 16.11 3.77
N ASP A 163 -12.40 16.35 2.48
CA ASP A 163 -11.22 15.86 1.76
C ASP A 163 -9.92 16.36 2.44
N HIS A 164 -9.85 17.66 2.74
CA HIS A 164 -8.70 18.21 3.45
C HIS A 164 -8.57 17.70 4.90
N SER A 165 -9.68 17.32 5.54
CA SER A 165 -9.62 16.67 6.86
C SER A 165 -9.09 15.23 6.76
N ALA A 166 -9.29 14.56 5.62
CA ALA A 166 -8.73 13.25 5.34
C ALA A 166 -7.23 13.27 5.03
N ASP A 167 -6.64 14.42 4.66
CA ASP A 167 -5.18 14.58 4.54
C ASP A 167 -4.44 14.22 5.84
N MET A 168 -5.09 14.36 7.01
CA MET A 168 -4.52 13.93 8.29
C MET A 168 -4.39 12.40 8.39
N ILE A 169 -5.32 11.66 7.80
CA ILE A 169 -5.31 10.19 7.74
C ILE A 169 -4.17 9.74 6.81
N TRP A 170 -4.03 10.40 5.65
CA TRP A 170 -2.91 10.25 4.70
C TRP A 170 -1.54 10.61 5.29
N THR A 171 -1.50 11.41 6.35
CA THR A 171 -0.24 11.71 7.01
C THR A 171 0.15 10.57 7.94
N LEU A 172 -0.81 9.88 8.54
CA LEU A 172 -0.56 8.85 9.54
C LEU A 172 -0.14 7.51 8.94
N ASP A 173 -0.77 7.06 7.86
CA ASP A 173 -0.38 5.84 7.15
C ASP A 173 1.03 5.97 6.54
N ASN A 174 1.35 7.13 5.94
CA ASN A 174 2.68 7.43 5.41
C ASN A 174 3.76 7.43 6.51
N VAL A 175 3.44 7.91 7.72
CA VAL A 175 4.35 7.81 8.88
C VAL A 175 4.56 6.35 9.30
N LEU A 176 3.50 5.55 9.31
CA LEU A 176 3.60 4.12 9.63
C LEU A 176 4.44 3.37 8.60
N TYR A 177 4.25 3.64 7.31
CA TYR A 177 5.07 3.05 6.24
C TYR A 177 6.52 3.54 6.28
N THR A 178 6.76 4.81 6.60
CA THR A 178 8.10 5.35 6.86
C THR A 178 8.80 4.57 7.97
N TYR A 179 8.11 4.36 9.09
CA TYR A 179 8.66 3.63 10.23
C TYR A 179 8.86 2.14 9.92
N PHE A 180 7.94 1.53 9.17
CA PHE A 180 8.07 0.16 8.66
C PHE A 180 9.34 0.00 7.83
N LEU A 181 9.62 0.92 6.90
CA LEU A 181 10.82 0.88 6.05
C LEU A 181 12.11 0.98 6.88
N LEU A 182 12.12 1.80 7.94
CA LEU A 182 13.26 1.89 8.85
C LEU A 182 13.56 0.55 9.54
N ILE A 183 12.55 -0.05 10.16
CA ILE A 183 12.72 -1.33 10.89
C ILE A 183 13.09 -2.44 9.91
N LEU A 184 12.46 -2.47 8.74
CA LEU A 184 12.74 -3.46 7.72
C LEU A 184 14.19 -3.36 7.22
N GLY A 185 14.70 -2.15 7.01
CA GLY A 185 16.10 -1.90 6.65
C GLY A 185 17.07 -2.39 7.73
N PHE A 186 16.75 -2.16 9.00
CA PHE A 186 17.55 -2.66 10.13
C PHE A 186 17.56 -4.19 10.20
N LEU A 187 16.39 -4.83 10.06
CA LEU A 187 16.30 -6.28 10.12
C LEU A 187 16.92 -6.95 8.89
N SER A 188 16.85 -6.32 7.71
CA SER A 188 17.41 -6.85 6.48
C SER A 188 18.92 -6.69 6.38
N SER A 189 19.53 -5.67 7.02
CA SER A 189 20.99 -5.49 7.03
C SER A 189 21.71 -6.67 7.67
N ASP A 190 21.09 -7.27 8.67
CA ASP A 190 21.69 -8.34 9.48
C ASP A 190 21.34 -9.74 8.97
N HIS A 191 20.62 -9.85 7.85
CA HIS A 191 20.05 -11.10 7.37
C HIS A 191 20.55 -11.48 5.97
N GLU A 192 21.33 -12.56 5.86
CA GLU A 192 22.07 -13.02 4.66
C GLU A 192 21.22 -13.23 3.38
N LYS A 193 19.90 -13.37 3.52
CA LYS A 193 18.99 -13.62 2.40
C LYS A 193 18.49 -12.34 1.72
N PHE A 194 18.63 -11.19 2.35
CA PHE A 194 18.29 -9.91 1.76
C PHE A 194 19.55 -9.30 1.15
N SER A 195 19.41 -8.66 -0.01
CA SER A 195 20.55 -8.03 -0.67
C SER A 195 20.89 -6.69 -0.02
N SER A 196 22.15 -6.25 -0.14
CA SER A 196 22.54 -4.90 0.27
C SER A 196 21.66 -3.82 -0.40
N GLY A 197 21.32 -4.01 -1.68
CA GLY A 197 20.38 -3.13 -2.37
C GLY A 197 19.01 -3.03 -1.70
N TYR A 198 18.46 -4.15 -1.19
CA TYR A 198 17.18 -4.16 -0.47
C TYR A 198 17.23 -3.25 0.76
N THR A 199 18.26 -3.43 1.58
CA THR A 199 18.50 -2.61 2.76
C THR A 199 18.66 -1.13 2.42
N THR A 200 19.43 -0.80 1.38
CA THR A 200 19.59 0.58 0.91
C THR A 200 18.27 1.18 0.46
N THR A 201 17.45 0.45 -0.31
CA THR A 201 16.13 0.93 -0.76
C THR A 201 15.18 1.20 0.41
N CYS A 202 15.20 0.35 1.45
CA CYS A 202 14.46 0.60 2.69
C CYS A 202 14.85 1.94 3.32
N TYR A 203 16.15 2.20 3.48
CA TYR A 203 16.63 3.45 4.08
C TYR A 203 16.36 4.67 3.20
N VAL A 204 16.49 4.57 1.88
CA VAL A 204 16.13 5.65 0.96
C VAL A 204 14.64 6.00 1.08
N GLY A 205 13.77 4.98 1.10
CA GLY A 205 12.34 5.19 1.30
C GLY A 205 12.02 5.82 2.66
N PHE A 206 12.69 5.37 3.73
CA PHE A 206 12.58 5.97 5.06
C PHE A 206 12.98 7.46 5.05
N VAL A 207 14.12 7.81 4.46
CA VAL A 207 14.58 9.21 4.39
C VAL A 207 13.58 10.06 3.60
N GLY A 208 13.05 9.56 2.48
CA GLY A 208 12.02 10.25 1.70
C GLY A 208 10.75 10.54 2.51
N GLY A 209 10.24 9.52 3.20
CA GLY A 209 9.05 9.65 4.06
C GLY A 209 9.28 10.58 5.26
N PHE A 210 10.46 10.51 5.87
CA PHE A 210 10.85 11.36 7.00
C PHE A 210 10.95 12.83 6.59
N LEU A 211 11.50 13.13 5.41
CA LEU A 211 11.54 14.49 4.86
C LEU A 211 10.14 15.05 4.60
N TYR A 212 9.23 14.22 4.07
CA TYR A 212 7.83 14.61 3.91
C TYR A 212 7.18 14.93 5.26
N PHE A 213 7.32 14.04 6.25
CA PHE A 213 6.77 14.24 7.59
C PHE A 213 7.30 15.51 8.27
N LEU A 214 8.61 15.76 8.18
CA LEU A 214 9.22 16.97 8.72
C LEU A 214 8.66 18.25 8.08
N ASN A 215 8.42 18.24 6.76
CA ASN A 215 7.80 19.39 6.11
C ASN A 215 6.38 19.63 6.63
N GLN A 216 5.56 18.57 6.76
CA GLN A 216 4.20 18.70 7.27
C GLN A 216 4.18 19.22 8.72
N LEU A 217 5.08 18.73 9.57
CA LEU A 217 5.17 19.14 10.98
C LEU A 217 5.64 20.59 11.14
N LEU A 218 6.57 21.04 10.30
CA LEU A 218 7.17 22.38 10.39
C LEU A 218 6.44 23.42 9.52
N ASN A 219 5.37 23.02 8.83
CA ASN A 219 4.56 23.85 7.94
C ASN A 219 5.41 24.65 6.93
N TYR A 220 6.47 24.05 6.39
CA TYR A 220 7.31 24.70 5.37
C TYR A 220 6.64 24.76 3.99
N ASN A 221 5.43 24.23 3.84
CA ASN A 221 4.59 24.32 2.63
C ASN A 221 4.36 25.76 2.15
N ARG A 222 4.59 26.77 2.99
CA ARG A 222 4.57 28.18 2.59
C ARG A 222 5.70 28.56 1.62
N ASN A 223 6.81 27.82 1.64
CA ASN A 223 7.92 27.94 0.69
C ASN A 223 7.78 26.87 -0.40
N ARG A 224 7.55 27.31 -1.65
CA ARG A 224 7.35 26.44 -2.82
C ARG A 224 8.47 25.40 -3.02
N PHE A 225 9.71 25.75 -2.68
CA PHE A 225 10.86 24.85 -2.78
C PHE A 225 10.78 23.67 -1.78
N PHE A 226 10.48 23.95 -0.51
CA PHE A 226 10.35 22.91 0.52
C PHE A 226 9.10 22.04 0.29
N GLY A 227 8.00 22.63 -0.19
CA GLY A 227 6.82 21.90 -0.65
C GLY A 227 7.15 20.90 -1.78
N PHE A 228 7.93 21.32 -2.77
CA PHE A 228 8.37 20.45 -3.87
C PHE A 228 9.24 19.28 -3.38
N ILE A 229 10.21 19.56 -2.50
CA ILE A 229 11.08 18.50 -1.93
C ILE A 229 10.25 17.47 -1.17
N ALA A 230 9.26 17.89 -0.40
CA ALA A 230 8.43 16.96 0.36
C ALA A 230 7.55 16.09 -0.54
N MET A 231 6.93 16.66 -1.58
CA MET A 231 6.17 15.86 -2.57
C MET A 231 7.06 14.80 -3.25
N MET A 232 8.28 15.18 -3.63
CA MET A 232 9.25 14.24 -4.18
C MET A 232 9.68 13.18 -3.15
N GLY A 233 9.80 13.56 -1.87
CA GLY A 233 10.08 12.64 -0.77
C GLY A 233 9.00 11.57 -0.61
N THR A 234 7.73 11.94 -0.62
CA THR A 234 6.60 11.00 -0.57
C THR A 234 6.58 10.09 -1.78
N LEU A 235 6.80 10.64 -2.99
CA LEU A 235 6.84 9.85 -4.22
C LEU A 235 7.97 8.80 -4.16
N VAL A 236 9.16 9.20 -3.73
CA VAL A 236 10.30 8.29 -3.55
C VAL A 236 9.96 7.19 -2.54
N MET A 237 9.37 7.55 -1.40
CA MET A 237 8.94 6.57 -0.39
C MET A 237 7.97 5.54 -0.97
N GLN A 238 6.94 5.98 -1.69
CA GLN A 238 5.93 5.11 -2.29
C GLN A 238 6.53 4.18 -3.36
N ILE A 239 7.44 4.70 -4.19
CA ILE A 239 8.19 3.88 -5.17
C ILE A 239 9.06 2.85 -4.46
N CYS A 240 9.79 3.25 -3.41
CA CYS A 240 10.61 2.34 -2.61
C CYS A 240 9.75 1.24 -2.00
N GLN A 241 8.57 1.57 -1.46
CA GLN A 241 7.64 0.60 -0.89
C GLN A 241 7.18 -0.43 -1.93
N LEU A 242 6.79 0.00 -3.14
CA LEU A 242 6.44 -0.90 -4.24
C LEU A 242 7.59 -1.86 -4.60
N VAL A 243 8.80 -1.32 -4.73
CA VAL A 243 10.00 -2.12 -5.03
C VAL A 243 10.28 -3.13 -3.92
N ILE A 244 10.16 -2.71 -2.66
CA ILE A 244 10.37 -3.54 -1.48
C ILE A 244 9.34 -4.68 -1.41
N ILE A 245 8.07 -4.45 -1.75
CA ILE A 245 7.06 -5.52 -1.80
C ILE A 245 7.49 -6.60 -2.81
N GLY A 246 7.87 -6.19 -4.03
CA GLY A 246 8.34 -7.11 -5.06
C GLY A 246 9.61 -7.87 -4.67
N TRP A 247 10.60 -7.18 -4.10
CA TRP A 247 11.85 -7.81 -3.66
C TRP A 247 11.65 -8.70 -2.44
N THR A 248 10.71 -8.39 -1.56
CA THR A 248 10.31 -9.26 -0.44
C THR A 248 9.75 -10.56 -1.00
N GLY A 249 8.87 -10.48 -2.00
CA GLY A 249 8.36 -11.66 -2.72
C GLY A 249 9.48 -12.54 -3.28
N LYS A 250 10.48 -11.92 -3.91
CA LYS A 250 11.67 -12.62 -4.46
C LYS A 250 12.52 -13.26 -3.36
N ALA A 251 12.80 -12.55 -2.27
CA ALA A 251 13.60 -13.05 -1.15
C ALA A 251 12.94 -14.26 -0.50
N LEU A 252 11.64 -14.18 -0.23
CA LEU A 252 10.84 -15.29 0.30
C LEU A 252 10.86 -16.49 -0.68
N GLY A 253 10.66 -16.28 -1.97
CA GLY A 253 10.72 -17.36 -2.97
C GLY A 253 12.09 -18.07 -3.02
N SER A 254 13.19 -17.30 -2.88
CA SER A 254 14.54 -17.87 -2.80
C SER A 254 14.75 -18.73 -1.55
N MET A 255 14.27 -18.27 -0.39
CA MET A 255 14.34 -19.02 0.86
C MET A 255 13.56 -20.37 0.79
N GLU A 256 12.42 -20.42 0.08
CA GLU A 256 11.71 -21.69 -0.18
C GLU A 256 12.58 -22.65 -1.02
N SER A 257 13.19 -22.14 -2.10
CA SER A 257 14.02 -22.96 -2.99
C SER A 257 15.21 -23.61 -2.25
N ASP A 258 15.78 -22.90 -1.28
CA ASP A 258 16.85 -23.42 -0.42
C ASP A 258 16.36 -24.51 0.54
N LEU A 259 15.16 -24.36 1.10
CA LEU A 259 14.54 -25.36 1.97
C LEU A 259 14.22 -26.66 1.20
N VAL A 260 13.68 -26.54 -0.02
CA VAL A 260 13.40 -27.69 -0.90
C VAL A 260 14.69 -28.35 -1.38
N GLY A 261 15.70 -27.56 -1.77
CA GLY A 261 17.02 -28.06 -2.18
C GLY A 261 17.76 -28.80 -1.06
N LYS A 262 17.66 -28.32 0.19
CA LYS A 262 18.20 -29.02 1.37
C LYS A 262 17.44 -30.32 1.68
N ARG A 263 16.11 -30.37 1.49
CA ARG A 263 15.33 -31.62 1.60
C ARG A 263 15.71 -32.63 0.52
N GLY A 264 15.89 -32.20 -0.74
CA GLY A 264 16.33 -33.07 -1.84
C GLY A 264 17.75 -33.63 -1.69
N LYS A 265 18.67 -32.88 -1.06
CA LYS A 265 20.03 -33.35 -0.77
C LYS A 265 20.10 -34.36 0.39
N LYS A 266 19.17 -34.34 1.35
CA LYS A 266 19.09 -35.36 2.42
C LYS A 266 18.75 -36.77 1.91
N GLY A 267 18.16 -36.90 0.72
CA GLY A 267 17.87 -38.20 0.09
C GLY A 267 18.99 -38.80 -0.77
N LYS A 268 20.11 -38.08 -1.00
CA LYS A 268 21.19 -38.50 -1.92
C LYS A 268 22.50 -38.94 -1.25
N LYS A 269 22.57 -39.03 0.08
CA LYS A 269 23.74 -39.58 0.79
C LYS A 269 23.45 -41.00 1.27
N HIS A 270 23.83 -41.99 0.44
CA HIS A 270 24.32 -43.34 0.76
C HIS A 270 23.89 -44.37 -0.29
N ARG A 271 24.55 -44.35 -1.45
CA ARG A 271 24.79 -45.55 -2.27
C ARG A 271 26.09 -45.37 -3.05
N LYS A 272 27.22 -45.24 -2.33
CA LYS A 272 28.52 -45.63 -2.87
C LYS A 272 28.76 -47.06 -2.42
N GLY A 273 28.34 -48.00 -3.26
CA GLY A 273 28.76 -49.39 -3.12
C GLY A 273 30.28 -49.46 -3.25
N LYS A 274 30.93 -50.06 -2.26
CA LYS A 274 32.29 -50.58 -2.37
C LYS A 274 32.34 -51.45 -3.63
N LYS A 275 33.20 -51.11 -4.58
CA LYS A 275 33.81 -52.13 -5.45
C LYS A 275 34.99 -52.68 -4.64
N ASP A 276 34.75 -53.78 -3.94
CA ASP A 276 35.85 -54.63 -3.48
C ASP A 276 36.57 -55.16 -4.72
N GLY A 277 37.86 -54.86 -4.82
CA GLY A 277 38.77 -55.55 -5.71
C GLY A 277 39.16 -56.89 -5.10
N ARG A 278 38.99 -57.95 -5.90
CA ARG A 278 39.49 -59.35 -5.85
C ARG A 278 38.47 -60.11 -6.70
N VAL A 279 38.79 -60.70 -7.84
CA VAL A 279 39.89 -61.61 -8.20
C VAL A 279 40.34 -61.31 -9.64
#